data_AF-A0A1L9QT06-F1
#
_entry.id   AF-A0A1L9QT06-F1
#
_cell.length_a   1.000
_cell.length_b   1.000
_cell.length_c   1.000
_cell.angle_alpha   90.00
_cell.angle_beta   90.00
_cell.angle_gamma   90.00
#
_symmetry.space_group_name_H-M   'P 1'
#
loop_
_entity.id
_entity.type
_entity.pdbx_description
1 polymer ?
#
loop_
_entity_poly.entity_id
_entity_poly.type
_entity_poly.pdbx_seq_one_letter_code
_entity_poly.pdbx_strand_id
1 'polypeptide(L)'
;MTTLSLISLILGITLAIMTFLFIFRIVLTWYPQINLNSFPFNIVAWPTEPFLSPLRKVVPPLGGVDITPIIWVGICSLIRELLIGQQGLLKMML
;
A
#
# COMPACT_ATOMS: atom_id res chain seq x y z
N MET A 1 -11.46 18.31 17.99
CA MET A 1 -10.72 17.13 17.51
C MET A 1 -9.57 16.92 18.47
N THR A 2 -9.49 15.76 19.13
CA THR A 2 -8.33 15.43 19.98
C THR A 2 -7.12 15.19 19.08
N THR A 3 -5.90 15.35 19.60
CA THR A 3 -4.67 15.05 18.84
C THR A 3 -4.69 13.61 18.32
N LEU A 4 -5.17 12.68 19.14
CA LEU A 4 -5.34 11.28 18.78
C LEU A 4 -6.33 11.09 17.62
N SER A 5 -7.44 11.83 17.57
CA SER A 5 -8.42 11.70 16.49
C SER A 5 -7.86 12.17 15.14
N LEU A 6 -6.99 13.21 15.17
CA LEU A 6 -6.29 13.68 13.98
C LEU A 6 -5.27 12.66 13.48
N ILE A 7 -4.50 12.05 14.39
CA ILE A 7 -3.55 11.00 14.05
C ILE A 7 -4.27 9.82 13.39
N SER A 8 -5.35 9.33 14.00
CA SER A 8 -6.15 8.21 13.46
C SER A 8 -6.73 8.52 12.07
N LEU A 9 -7.17 9.76 11.84
CA LEU A 9 -7.68 10.20 10.54
C LEU A 9 -6.60 10.18 9.47
N ILE A 10 -5.45 10.83 9.74
CA ILE A 10 -4.34 10.93 8.78
C ILE A 10 -3.82 9.52 8.44
N LEU A 11 -3.56 8.70 9.45
CA LEU A 11 -3.14 7.31 9.27
C LEU A 11 -4.14 6.51 8.43
N GLY A 12 -5.43 6.66 8.71
CA GLY A 12 -6.49 5.96 7.98
C GLY A 12 -6.52 6.32 6.50
N ILE A 13 -6.41 7.62 6.18
CA ILE A 13 -6.36 8.11 4.80
C ILE A 13 -5.09 7.64 4.11
N THR A 14 -3.92 7.76 4.75
CA THR A 14 -2.64 7.31 4.18
C THR A 14 -2.66 5.82 3.86
N LEU A 15 -3.10 4.97 4.80
CA LEU A 15 -3.17 3.53 4.57
C LEU A 15 -4.17 3.17 3.46
N ALA A 16 -5.30 3.89 3.37
CA ALA A 16 -6.27 3.68 2.29
C ALA A 16 -5.69 4.03 0.92
N ILE A 17 -5.01 5.19 0.80
CA ILE A 17 -4.34 5.61 -0.43
C ILE A 17 -3.26 4.59 -0.81
N MET A 18 -2.39 4.20 0.13
CA MET A 18 -1.34 3.22 -0.15
C MET A 18 -1.91 1.88 -0.61
N THR A 19 -2.96 1.38 0.04
CA THR A 19 -3.64 0.15 -0.37
C THR A 19 -4.17 0.27 -1.79
N PHE A 20 -4.81 1.39 -2.13
CA PHE A 20 -5.31 1.65 -3.47
C PHE A 20 -4.17 1.69 -4.50
N LEU A 21 -3.06 2.38 -4.21
CA LEU A 21 -1.89 2.41 -5.10
C LEU A 21 -1.30 1.01 -5.30
N PHE A 22 -1.22 0.18 -4.26
CA PHE A 22 -0.76 -1.20 -4.43
C PHE A 22 -1.71 -2.02 -5.28
N ILE A 23 -3.04 -1.84 -5.17
CA ILE A 23 -4.00 -2.50 -6.06
C ILE A 23 -3.77 -2.10 -7.52
N PHE A 24 -3.58 -0.81 -7.81
CA PHE A 24 -3.21 -0.38 -9.17
C PHE A 24 -1.87 -0.98 -9.60
N ARG A 25 -0.90 -1.07 -8.70
CA ARG A 25 0.39 -1.66 -8.99
C ARG A 25 0.25 -3.14 -9.38
N ILE A 26 -0.62 -3.92 -8.75
CA ILE A 26 -0.92 -5.31 -9.15
C ILE A 26 -1.33 -5.33 -10.63
N VAL A 27 -2.31 -4.51 -11.01
CA VAL A 27 -2.79 -4.47 -12.41
C VAL A 27 -1.67 -4.06 -13.37
N LEU A 28 -0.87 -3.04 -13.02
CA LEU A 28 0.23 -2.58 -13.87
C LEU A 28 1.32 -3.65 -14.08
N THR A 29 1.52 -4.56 -13.13
CA THR A 29 2.52 -5.63 -13.28
C THR A 29 2.12 -6.68 -14.31
N TRP A 30 0.84 -6.76 -14.67
CA TRP A 30 0.36 -7.65 -15.76
C TRP A 30 0.71 -7.10 -17.15
N TYR A 31 1.09 -5.83 -17.25
CA TYR A 31 1.42 -5.15 -18.51
C TYR A 31 2.88 -4.66 -18.49
N PRO A 32 3.88 -5.57 -18.58
CA PRO A 32 5.30 -5.23 -18.44
C PRO A 32 5.83 -4.27 -19.53
N GLN A 33 5.10 -4.12 -20.64
CA GLN A 33 5.40 -3.18 -21.71
C GLN A 33 5.10 -1.71 -21.37
N ILE A 34 4.37 -1.43 -20.29
CA ILE A 34 4.06 -0.07 -19.85
C ILE A 34 5.28 0.57 -19.19
N ASN A 35 5.64 1.78 -19.62
CA ASN A 35 6.67 2.57 -18.94
C ASN A 35 6.12 3.15 -17.63
N LEU A 36 6.55 2.58 -16.51
CA LEU A 36 6.10 2.99 -15.17
C LEU A 36 6.58 4.39 -14.76
N ASN A 37 7.55 4.97 -15.47
CA ASN A 37 8.04 6.33 -15.22
C ASN A 37 7.31 7.40 -16.04
N SER A 38 6.44 7.02 -17.00
CA SER A 38 5.64 8.00 -17.74
C SER A 38 4.33 8.33 -17.02
N PHE A 39 3.84 9.55 -17.21
CA PHE A 39 2.51 9.93 -16.74
C PHE A 39 1.43 9.13 -17.48
N PRO A 40 0.35 8.65 -16.81
CA PRO A 40 0.02 8.84 -15.39
C PRO A 40 0.57 7.74 -14.45
N PHE A 41 1.28 6.73 -14.98
CA PHE A 41 1.68 5.53 -14.23
C PHE A 41 2.69 5.81 -13.11
N ASN A 42 3.52 6.84 -13.28
CA ASN A 42 4.48 7.27 -12.28
C ASN A 42 3.84 7.69 -10.94
N ILE A 43 2.59 8.17 -10.97
CA ILE A 43 1.81 8.52 -9.76
C ILE A 43 1.60 7.28 -8.87
N VAL A 44 1.47 6.10 -9.48
CA VAL A 44 1.34 4.82 -8.76
C VAL A 44 2.71 4.22 -8.47
N ALA A 45 3.61 4.27 -9.45
CA ALA A 45 4.90 3.62 -9.37
C ALA A 45 5.79 4.22 -8.27
N TRP A 46 5.96 5.54 -8.26
CA TRP A 46 6.93 6.19 -7.37
C TRP A 46 6.60 6.05 -5.89
N PRO A 47 5.34 6.22 -5.42
CA PRO A 47 5.04 6.08 -4.00
C PRO A 47 5.12 4.63 -3.52
N THR A 48 4.90 3.65 -4.40
CA THR A 48 4.90 2.22 -4.03
C THR A 48 6.29 1.60 -4.11
N GLU A 49 7.16 2.07 -5.01
CA GLU A 49 8.47 1.47 -5.29
C GLU A 49 9.41 1.32 -4.07
N PRO A 50 9.52 2.30 -3.14
CA PRO A 50 10.37 2.17 -1.95
C PRO A 50 10.00 0.98 -1.06
N PHE A 51 8.74 0.54 -1.10
CA PHE A 51 8.24 -0.61 -0.34
C PHE A 51 8.42 -1.93 -1.11
N LEU A 52 8.28 -1.89 -2.43
CA LEU A 52 8.35 -3.06 -3.30
C LEU A 52 9.79 -3.49 -3.58
N SER A 53 10.68 -2.54 -3.88
CA SER A 53 12.09 -2.81 -4.18
C SER A 53 12.81 -3.69 -3.13
N PRO A 54 12.72 -3.41 -1.81
CA PRO A 54 13.31 -4.30 -0.82
C PRO A 54 12.60 -5.65 -0.74
N LEU A 55 11.26 -5.68 -0.85
CA LEU A 55 10.49 -6.92 -0.73
C LEU A 55 10.77 -7.87 -1.91
N ARG A 56 11.00 -7.34 -3.12
CA ARG A 56 11.37 -8.14 -4.31
C ARG A 56 12.70 -8.88 -4.16
N LYS A 57 13.57 -8.45 -3.25
CA LYS A 57 14.82 -9.17 -2.94
C LYS A 57 14.56 -10.47 -2.18
N VAL A 58 13.43 -10.55 -1.46
CA VAL A 58 13.03 -11.73 -0.67
C VAL A 58 12.01 -12.56 -1.44
N VAL A 59 11.05 -11.90 -2.09
CA VAL A 59 9.98 -12.53 -2.87
C VAL A 59 10.15 -12.10 -4.33
N PRO A 60 10.86 -12.90 -5.16
CA PRO A 60 11.08 -12.54 -6.55
C PRO A 60 9.76 -12.60 -7.35
N PRO A 61 9.67 -11.89 -8.49
CA PRO A 61 8.54 -11.99 -9.39
C PRO A 61 8.28 -13.43 -9.83
N LEU A 62 7.01 -13.83 -9.88
CA LEU A 62 6.60 -15.16 -10.31
C LEU A 62 6.03 -15.06 -11.73
N GLY A 63 6.57 -15.84 -12.67
CA GLY A 63 6.10 -15.82 -14.06
C GLY A 63 6.19 -14.45 -14.74
N GLY A 64 7.15 -13.61 -14.33
CA GLY A 64 7.31 -12.24 -14.85
C GLY A 64 6.36 -11.21 -14.24
N VAL A 65 5.49 -11.60 -13.31
CA VAL A 65 4.56 -10.71 -12.60
C VAL A 65 5.06 -10.47 -11.18
N ASP A 66 5.11 -9.20 -10.78
CA ASP A 66 5.49 -8.83 -9.42
C ASP A 66 4.32 -9.04 -8.46
N ILE A 67 4.45 -10.03 -7.58
CA ILE A 67 3.44 -10.37 -6.56
C ILE A 67 3.60 -9.56 -5.26
N THR A 68 4.70 -8.81 -5.11
CA THR A 68 4.98 -8.06 -3.88
C THR A 68 3.93 -6.99 -3.53
N PRO A 69 3.23 -6.32 -4.49
CA PRO A 69 2.15 -5.42 -4.14
C PRO A 69 0.96 -6.11 -3.44
N ILE A 70 0.69 -7.38 -3.76
CA ILE A 70 -0.38 -8.16 -3.11
C ILE A 70 -0.06 -8.34 -1.62
N ILE A 71 1.19 -8.65 -1.30
CA ILE A 71 1.67 -8.78 0.07
C ILE A 71 1.48 -7.45 0.82
N TRP A 72 1.82 -6.34 0.18
CA TRP A 72 1.63 -5.01 0.77
C TRP A 72 0.17 -4.61 0.96
N VAL A 73 -0.75 -5.02 0.09
CA VAL A 73 -2.21 -4.88 0.35
C VAL A 73 -2.60 -5.60 1.64
N GLY A 74 -2.10 -6.83 1.85
CA GLY A 74 -2.32 -7.58 3.08
C GLY A 74 -1.74 -6.88 4.31
N ILE A 75 -0.49 -6.42 4.24
CA ILE A 75 0.19 -5.70 5.34
C ILE A 75 -0.56 -4.41 5.68
N CYS A 76 -0.88 -3.57 4.69
CA CYS A 76 -1.62 -2.33 4.92
C CYS A 76 -3.00 -2.60 5.53
N SER A 77 -3.70 -3.64 5.08
CA SER A 77 -5.01 -4.02 5.62
C SER A 77 -4.91 -4.48 7.07
N LEU A 78 -3.91 -5.31 7.39
CA LEU A 78 -3.66 -5.79 8.75
C LEU A 78 -3.33 -4.63 9.70
N ILE A 79 -2.43 -3.73 9.28
CA ILE A 79 -2.05 -2.54 10.07
C ILE A 79 -3.28 -1.65 10.30
N ARG A 80 -4.09 -1.43 9.25
CA ARG A 80 -5.30 -0.62 9.35
C ARG A 80 -6.29 -1.21 10.35
N GLU A 81 -6.55 -2.52 10.30
CA GLU A 81 -7.48 -3.16 11.23
C GLU A 81 -6.95 -3.12 12.67
N LEU A 82 -5.66 -3.45 12.87
CA LEU A 82 -5.05 -3.47 14.19
C LEU A 82 -5.00 -2.09 14.86
N LEU A 83 -4.77 -1.02 14.09
CA LEU A 83 -4.67 0.34 14.64
C LEU A 83 -6.00 1.09 14.66
N ILE A 84 -6.80 0.99 13.59
CA ILE A 84 -7.93 1.90 13.29
C ILE A 84 -9.24 1.13 13.03
N GLY A 85 -9.20 -0.20 13.05
CA GLY A 85 -10.37 -1.07 12.87
C GLY A 85 -11.43 -0.85 13.95
N GLN A 86 -12.53 -1.62 13.87
CA GLN A 86 -13.61 -1.50 14.85
C GLN A 86 -13.12 -1.79 16.28
N GLN A 87 -12.16 -2.72 16.40
CA GLN A 87 -11.46 -3.08 17.64
C GLN A 87 -10.01 -2.56 17.65
N GLY A 88 -9.69 -1.57 16.81
CA GLY A 88 -8.33 -1.07 16.66
C GLY A 88 -7.83 -0.34 17.90
N LEU A 89 -6.53 -0.46 18.18
CA LEU A 89 -5.89 0.11 19.38
C LEU A 89 -6.14 1.61 19.55
N LEU A 90 -5.99 2.39 18.47
CA LEU A 90 -6.20 3.83 18.54
C LEU A 90 -7.66 4.20 18.73
N LYS A 91 -8.59 3.34 18.28
CA LYS A 91 -10.03 3.56 18.44
C LYS A 91 -10.52 3.20 19.83
N MET A 92 -9.89 2.22 20.50
CA MET A 92 -10.16 1.91 21.90
C MET A 92 -9.67 3.00 22.87
N MET A 93 -8.67 3.79 22.46
CA MET A 93 -8.10 4.88 23.26
C MET A 93 -8.77 6.24 23.05
N LEU A 94 -9.65 6.36 22.04
CA LEU A 94 -10.41 7.57 21.70
C LEU A 94 -11.70 7.65 22.52
#